data_AF-A0AAV2I584-F1
#
_entry.id   AF-A0AAV2I584-F1
#
_cell.length_a   1.000
_cell.length_b   1.000
_cell.length_c   1.000
_cell.angle_alpha   90.00
_cell.angle_beta   90.00
_cell.angle_gamma   90.00
#
_symmetry.space_group_name_H-M   'P 1'
#
loop_
_entity.id
_entity.type
_entity.pdbx_description
1 polymer ?
#
loop_
_entity_poly.entity_id
_entity_poly.type
_entity_poly.pdbx_seq_one_letter_code
_entity_poly.pdbx_strand_id
1 'polypeptide(L)' 'MHQDGSVSACGKGSYGRLGLGDSNNQTMPRKLTFDPPAVIKKVSSSKGSDGHTLALTLEGELFSWGDG' A
#
# COMPACT_ATOMS: atom_id res chain seq x y z
N MET A 1 4.77 -1.00 -7.77
CA MET A 1 4.10 -2.26 -8.14
C MET A 1 4.99 -2.95 -9.13
N HIS A 2 5.25 -4.23 -8.92
CA HIS A 2 6.12 -5.04 -9.77
C HIS A 2 5.26 -5.81 -10.79
N GLN A 3 5.90 -6.39 -11.81
CA GLN A 3 5.19 -7.11 -12.89
C GLN A 3 4.43 -8.37 -12.39
N ASP A 4 4.86 -8.93 -11.25
CA ASP A 4 4.20 -10.06 -10.58
C ASP A 4 2.98 -9.63 -9.74
N GLY A 5 2.59 -8.35 -9.78
CA GLY A 5 1.52 -7.77 -8.99
C GLY A 5 1.86 -7.57 -7.50
N SER A 6 3.12 -7.78 -7.11
CA SER A 6 3.55 -7.45 -5.75
C SER A 6 3.73 -5.93 -5.57
N VAL A 7 3.45 -5.46 -4.35
CA VAL A 7 3.54 -4.05 -3.98
C VAL A 7 4.63 -3.86 -2.94
N SER A 8 5.41 -2.81 -3.10
CA SER A 8 6.38 -2.34 -2.10
C SER A 8 6.16 -0.86 -1.87
N ALA A 9 6.36 -0.41 -0.63
CA ALA A 9 6.24 1.00 -0.25
C ALA A 9 7.50 1.49 0.48
N CYS A 10 7.83 2.77 0.28
CA CYS A 10 8.87 3.49 0.99
C CYS A 10 8.49 4.97 1.16
N GLY A 11 9.23 5.68 2.00
CA GLY A 11 9.02 7.08 2.32
C GLY A 11 8.43 7.27 3.73
N LYS A 12 7.58 8.29 3.87
CA LYS A 12 6.95 8.67 5.15
C LYS A 12 5.94 7.61 5.58
N GLY A 13 6.08 7.09 6.80
CA GLY A 13 5.24 6.06 7.39
C GLY A 13 4.02 6.57 8.13
N SER A 14 3.97 7.86 8.45
CA SER A 14 2.92 8.45 9.29
C SER A 14 1.52 8.08 8.81
N TYR A 15 0.65 7.82 9.79
CA TYR A 15 -0.74 7.38 9.59
C TYR A 15 -0.89 6.03 8.89
N GLY A 16 0.14 5.17 8.91
CA GLY A 16 0.08 3.85 8.29
C GLY A 16 0.01 3.85 6.76
N ARG A 17 0.30 4.99 6.10
CA ARG A 17 0.15 5.16 4.64
C ARG A 17 0.95 4.17 3.78
N LEU A 18 1.96 3.52 4.36
CA LEU A 18 2.78 2.50 3.68
C LEU A 18 2.15 1.11 3.71
N GLY A 19 1.13 0.86 4.54
CA GLY A 19 0.43 -0.44 4.58
C GLY A 19 1.27 -1.58 5.17
N LEU A 20 2.22 -1.25 6.05
CA LEU A 20 3.17 -2.20 6.64
C LEU A 20 2.77 -2.68 8.05
N GLY A 21 1.59 -2.27 8.52
CA GLY A 21 1.12 -2.56 9.88
C GLY A 21 1.74 -1.67 10.97
N ASP A 22 2.53 -0.68 10.59
CA ASP A 22 3.11 0.32 11.49
C ASP A 22 3.08 1.73 10.87
N SER A 23 3.55 2.73 11.62
CA SER A 23 3.69 4.13 11.16
C SER A 23 5.14 4.55 10.94
N ASN A 24 6.06 3.59 10.76
CA ASN A 24 7.49 3.86 10.66
C ASN A 24 7.88 4.30 9.24
N ASN A 25 8.77 5.28 9.15
CA ASN A 25 9.36 5.66 7.87
C ASN A 25 10.21 4.52 7.32
N GLN A 26 10.19 4.33 6.01
CA GLN A 26 10.98 3.31 5.33
C GLN A 26 11.88 3.98 4.29
N THR A 27 13.19 3.89 4.48
CA THR A 27 14.17 4.45 3.54
C THR A 27 14.34 3.60 2.28
N MET A 28 14.03 2.30 2.37
CA MET A 28 14.06 1.36 1.26
C MET A 28 12.66 0.77 1.01
N PRO A 29 12.32 0.38 -0.24
CA PRO A 29 11.07 -0.29 -0.53
C PRO A 29 10.93 -1.57 0.28
N ARG A 30 9.88 -1.64 1.11
CA ARG A 30 9.51 -2.85 1.84
C ARG A 30 8.28 -3.46 1.19
N LYS A 31 8.30 -4.77 0.95
CA LYS A 31 7.19 -5.51 0.35
C LYS A 31 6.00 -5.54 1.31
N LEU A 32 4.81 -5.25 0.79
CA LEU A 32 3.55 -5.40 1.50
C LEU A 32 3.09 -6.86 1.41
N THR A 33 2.42 -7.31 2.46
CA THR A 33 1.76 -8.61 2.53
C THR A 33 0.26 -8.39 2.67
N PHE A 34 -0.52 -9.01 1.79
CA PHE A 34 -1.97 -9.00 1.84
C PHE A 34 -2.46 -10.32 2.43
N ASP A 35 -3.49 -10.28 3.26
CA ASP A 35 -4.17 -11.46 3.81
C ASP A 35 -5.69 -11.31 3.59
N PRO A 36 -6.30 -12.12 2.70
CA PRO A 36 -5.68 -13.20 1.93
C PRO A 36 -4.64 -12.70 0.90
N PRO A 37 -3.71 -13.55 0.44
CA PRO A 37 -2.76 -13.20 -0.62
C PRO A 37 -3.48 -12.75 -1.89
N ALA A 38 -3.13 -11.57 -2.39
CA ALA A 38 -3.77 -10.96 -3.55
C ALA A 38 -2.75 -10.42 -4.56
N VAL A 39 -3.10 -10.47 -5.84
CA VAL A 39 -2.29 -9.91 -6.93
C VAL A 39 -2.82 -8.53 -7.27
N ILE A 40 -2.01 -7.49 -7.04
CA ILE A 40 -2.46 -6.12 -7.23
C ILE A 40 -2.34 -5.71 -8.71
N LYS A 41 -3.47 -5.23 -9.25
CA LYS A 41 -3.58 -4.70 -10.62
C LYS A 41 -3.26 -3.22 -10.69
N LYS A 42 -3.67 -2.44 -9.68
CA LYS A 42 -3.50 -0.99 -9.66
C LYS A 42 -3.41 -0.46 -8.23
N VAL A 43 -2.58 0.55 -8.02
CA VAL A 43 -2.46 1.28 -6.75
C VAL A 43 -2.66 2.77 -6.99
N SER A 44 -3.37 3.43 -6.08
CA SER A 44 -3.51 4.89 -6.04
C SER A 44 -3.27 5.39 -4.63
N SER A 45 -2.42 6.40 -4.46
CA SER A 45 -2.15 7.03 -3.17
C SER A 45 -2.51 8.51 -3.20
N SER A 46 -3.04 9.00 -2.08
CA SER A 46 -3.30 10.42 -1.89
C SER A 46 -2.01 11.22 -2.00
N LYS A 47 -2.12 12.42 -2.61
CA LYS A 47 -1.02 13.38 -2.75
C LYS A 47 -0.96 14.42 -1.63
N GLY A 48 -1.93 14.43 -0.70
CA GLY A 48 -2.03 15.41 0.38
C GLY A 48 -2.74 14.88 1.64
N SER A 49 -2.78 15.71 2.68
CA SER A 49 -3.32 15.39 4.02
C SER A 49 -2.60 14.19 4.69
N ASP A 50 -3.27 13.56 5.66
CA ASP A 50 -2.76 12.46 6.48
C ASP A 50 -2.63 11.16 5.67
N GLY A 51 -3.36 11.07 4.56
CA GLY A 51 -3.04 10.27 3.38
C GLY A 51 -3.46 8.80 3.46
N HIS A 52 -4.31 8.38 2.52
CA HIS A 52 -4.66 6.98 2.29
C HIS A 52 -4.10 6.45 0.97
N THR A 53 -4.10 5.12 0.86
CA THR A 53 -3.76 4.38 -0.35
C THR A 53 -4.83 3.32 -0.61
N LEU A 54 -5.16 3.13 -1.89
CA LEU A 54 -6.07 2.11 -2.38
C LEU A 54 -5.32 1.15 -3.32
N ALA A 55 -5.63 -0.14 -3.23
CA ALA A 55 -5.15 -1.14 -4.17
C ALA A 55 -6.30 -1.99 -4.70
N LEU A 56 -6.39 -2.10 -6.02
CA LEU A 56 -7.35 -2.94 -6.73
C LEU A 56 -6.65 -4.23 -7.15
N THR A 57 -7.23 -5.39 -6.81
CA THR A 57 -6.71 -6.71 -7.21
C THR A 57 -7.09 -7.07 -8.65
N LEU A 58 -6.49 -8.14 -9.18
CA LEU A 58 -6.92 -8.71 -10.46
C LEU A 58 -8.34 -9.31 -10.38
N GLU A 59 -8.71 -9.82 -9.21
CA GLU A 59 -10.01 -10.40 -8.88
C GLU A 59 -11.12 -9.35 -8.68
N GLY A 60 -10.75 -8.06 -8.63
CA GLY A 60 -11.69 -6.94 -8.49
C GLY A 60 -11.97 -6.52 -7.04
N GLU A 61 -11.20 -7.02 -6.10
CA GLU A 61 -11.26 -6.64 -4.68
C GLU A 61 -10.49 -5.33 -4.45
N LEU A 62 -10.95 -4.56 -3.46
CA LEU A 62 -10.33 -3.28 -3.10
C LEU A 62 -9.78 -3.34 -1.68
N PHE A 63 -8.50 -3.04 -1.52
CA PHE A 63 -7.85 -2.83 -0.24
C PHE A 63 -7.63 -1.33 -0.02
N SER A 64 -7.79 -0.88 1.23
CA SER A 64 -7.51 0.48 1.66
C SER A 64 -6.69 0.49 2.94
N TRP A 65 -5.74 1.42 3.03
CA TRP A 65 -4.96 1.67 4.25
C TRP A 65 -4.48 3.12 4.31
N GLY A 66 -4.02 3.55 5.48
CA GLY A 66 -3.62 4.92 5.74
C GLY A 66 -4.68 5.67 6.56
N ASP A 67 -4.72 6.99 6.40
CA ASP A 67 -5.71 7.85 7.06
C ASP A 67 -6.98 8.00 6.21
N GLY A 68 -8.10 7.47 6.72
CA GLY A 68 -9.42 7.46 6.08
C GLY A 68 -10.40 6.52 6.78
#